data_AF-A0A969K957-F1
#
_entry.id   AF-A0A969K957-F1
#
_cell.length_a   1.000
_cell.length_b   1.000
_cell.length_c   1.000
_cell.angle_alpha   90.00
_cell.angle_beta   90.00
_cell.angle_gamma   90.00
#
_symmetry.space_group_name_H-M   'P 1'
#
loop_
_entity.id
_entity.type
_entity.pdbx_description
1 polymer ?
#
loop_
_entity_poly.entity_id
_entity_poly.type
_entity_poly.pdbx_seq_one_letter_code
_entity_poly.pdbx_strand_id
1 'polypeptide(L)'
;MLTIGPRVGGAIDGAAQIFSWAYDTGLSPQAFVDEMRQRGQLIMGIGHCTYSVENPDIRVAIIKDYAKKHFPRTELLDYALEVEQLMVQKKSSLILNADGCIAVVMVDLLRSSGAFTRLEADEYVQMGCLNGLFVLGRSTDFIGRFIDLKRLKSVAYVCKSGVLSKELNKIITRHSDGVYEGVVLGGDRYPDSNTLDHLLRYEADPNVKMMVLLGDVDGVDEYEVAGALKGGRLTKPLVVWCSSGHIRAVPSVTQAGHVALMDEGTSVGTKNEMLRKAGAIVPESFSKIGQIISQTYRKLVDDRVIARELDLVPEPVATNGNDPQLLYQGMPISKIFAQDIGIGGVLGLLWFKRLLPVYARHFIEMVLMVIADHGPAVSGAHNAIVSARAEKDLISSLVSGILTIGPRFGGAIDGAAQTFAWAHDSGLSPHQFVEEMKNRGQLIPGIGHRIKSVHNPDMRVTIIKEYAKTHFPSTELLDYALEVEKLTTHKRSTLILNVDGCIAVAFVDLMRSCEAFTREEADEYVNIGCLNGLFVLGRSIGFIGHFIDQKRLKQGLYRHPWDDIAYMVPSDVQRYE
;
A
#
# COMPACT_ATOMS: atom_id res chain seq x y z
N MET A 1 11.53 2.28 2.61
CA MET A 1 12.32 2.31 1.37
C MET A 1 11.37 2.49 0.21
N LEU A 2 11.47 3.65 -0.44
CA LEU A 2 10.67 4.08 -1.59
C LEU A 2 11.19 3.40 -2.86
N THR A 3 10.34 2.63 -3.53
CA THR A 3 10.49 2.30 -4.96
C THR A 3 9.10 2.14 -5.56
N ILE A 4 8.51 3.26 -5.98
CA ILE A 4 7.48 3.26 -7.03
C ILE A 4 8.12 4.02 -8.18
N GLY A 5 8.75 3.26 -9.09
CA GLY A 5 9.20 3.79 -10.36
C GLY A 5 8.02 3.92 -11.35
N PRO A 6 8.26 4.50 -12.53
CA PRO A 6 7.23 4.72 -13.57
C PRO A 6 6.48 3.45 -14.01
N ARG A 7 7.00 2.25 -13.70
CA ARG A 7 6.36 0.96 -14.03
C ARG A 7 5.30 0.46 -13.04
N VAL A 8 5.16 1.09 -11.86
CA VAL A 8 4.25 0.60 -10.80
C VAL A 8 3.17 1.62 -10.43
N GLY A 9 3.34 2.89 -10.84
CA GLY A 9 2.33 3.95 -10.75
C GLY A 9 1.85 4.49 -12.10
N GLY A 10 2.54 4.28 -13.22
CA GLY A 10 2.24 4.97 -14.49
C GLY A 10 1.27 4.26 -15.44
N ALA A 11 0.54 3.23 -15.02
CA ALA A 11 -0.27 2.42 -15.92
C ALA A 11 -1.44 3.21 -16.55
N ILE A 12 -2.13 4.02 -15.75
CA ILE A 12 -3.29 4.83 -16.20
C ILE A 12 -2.80 5.99 -17.07
N ASP A 13 -1.85 6.80 -16.59
CA ASP A 13 -1.30 7.92 -17.38
C ASP A 13 -0.66 7.44 -18.69
N GLY A 14 0.12 6.35 -18.64
CA GLY A 14 0.75 5.78 -19.83
C GLY A 14 -0.27 5.20 -20.81
N ALA A 15 -1.35 4.56 -20.32
CA ALA A 15 -2.46 4.13 -21.17
C ALA A 15 -3.18 5.33 -21.78
N ALA A 16 -3.47 6.37 -21.00
CA ALA A 16 -4.15 7.56 -21.50
C ALA A 16 -3.31 8.25 -22.59
N GLN A 17 -2.01 8.41 -22.37
CA GLN A 17 -1.09 9.02 -23.34
C GLN A 17 -1.00 8.19 -24.62
N ILE A 18 -0.85 6.86 -24.52
CA ILE A 18 -0.64 6.02 -25.71
C ILE A 18 -1.91 5.89 -26.55
N PHE A 19 -3.07 5.72 -25.91
CA PHE A 19 -4.36 5.67 -26.61
C PHE A 19 -4.71 7.03 -27.21
N SER A 20 -4.52 8.13 -26.45
CA SER A 20 -4.77 9.48 -26.96
C SER A 20 -3.86 9.80 -28.13
N TRP A 21 -2.56 9.50 -28.04
CA TRP A 21 -1.61 9.70 -29.14
C TRP A 21 -2.04 8.93 -30.39
N ALA A 22 -2.39 7.65 -30.27
CA ALA A 22 -2.79 6.84 -31.40
C ALA A 22 -4.07 7.37 -32.07
N TYR A 23 -5.07 7.71 -31.26
CA TYR A 23 -6.34 8.27 -31.72
C TYR A 23 -6.14 9.65 -32.39
N ASP A 24 -5.41 10.55 -31.74
CA ASP A 24 -5.22 11.94 -32.17
C ASP A 24 -4.31 12.05 -33.40
N THR A 25 -3.41 11.08 -33.62
CA THR A 25 -2.63 10.98 -34.86
C THR A 25 -3.38 10.33 -36.01
N GLY A 26 -4.62 9.88 -35.79
CA GLY A 26 -5.47 9.27 -36.82
C GLY A 26 -5.07 7.84 -37.19
N LEU A 27 -4.30 7.14 -36.35
CA LEU A 27 -3.99 5.73 -36.57
C LEU A 27 -5.26 4.91 -36.42
N SER A 28 -5.57 4.04 -37.39
CA SER A 28 -6.60 3.02 -37.19
C SER A 28 -6.18 2.06 -36.07
N PRO A 29 -7.12 1.39 -35.37
CA PRO A 29 -6.78 0.41 -34.33
C PRO A 29 -5.79 -0.67 -34.80
N GLN A 30 -5.93 -1.14 -36.05
CA GLN A 30 -5.01 -2.10 -36.65
C GLN A 30 -3.61 -1.50 -36.86
N ALA A 31 -3.53 -0.28 -37.41
CA ALA A 31 -2.24 0.40 -37.60
C ALA A 31 -1.54 0.67 -36.27
N PHE A 32 -2.28 1.03 -35.22
CA PHE A 32 -1.76 1.20 -33.87
C PHE A 32 -1.18 -0.09 -33.30
N VAL A 33 -1.90 -1.22 -33.42
CA VAL A 33 -1.43 -2.53 -32.97
C VAL A 33 -0.16 -2.96 -33.71
N ASP A 34 -0.09 -2.71 -35.02
CA ASP A 34 1.07 -3.06 -35.83
C ASP A 34 2.28 -2.16 -35.53
N GLU A 35 2.07 -0.86 -35.31
CA GLU A 35 3.11 0.08 -34.88
C GLU A 35 3.73 -0.34 -33.54
N MET A 36 2.89 -0.70 -32.56
CA MET A 36 3.35 -1.16 -31.25
C MET A 36 4.15 -2.46 -31.35
N ARG A 37 3.70 -3.37 -32.21
CA ARG A 37 4.43 -4.60 -32.52
C ARG A 37 5.78 -4.32 -33.17
N GLN A 38 5.85 -3.41 -34.15
CA GLN A 38 7.11 -3.04 -34.81
C GLN A 38 8.11 -2.43 -33.83
N ARG A 39 7.63 -1.65 -32.86
CA ARG A 39 8.44 -1.08 -31.78
C ARG A 39 8.84 -2.09 -30.71
N GLY A 40 8.30 -3.32 -30.74
CA GLY A 40 8.49 -4.31 -29.67
C GLY A 40 7.92 -3.87 -28.32
N GLN A 41 6.91 -2.99 -28.33
CA GLN A 41 6.30 -2.43 -27.14
C GLN A 41 4.95 -3.08 -26.84
N LEU A 42 4.65 -3.21 -25.55
CA LEU A 42 3.32 -3.62 -25.09
C LEU A 42 2.38 -2.42 -25.10
N ILE A 43 1.10 -2.66 -25.41
CA ILE A 43 0.06 -1.64 -25.30
C ILE A 43 -0.32 -1.51 -23.83
N MET A 44 0.04 -0.39 -23.20
CA MET A 44 -0.34 -0.12 -21.80
C MET A 44 -1.87 -0.07 -21.67
N GLY A 45 -2.42 -0.72 -20.65
CA GLY A 45 -3.87 -0.86 -20.46
C GLY A 45 -4.50 -2.08 -21.14
N ILE A 46 -3.75 -2.83 -21.95
CA ILE A 46 -4.21 -4.10 -22.56
C ILE A 46 -3.48 -5.29 -21.91
N GLY A 47 -4.27 -6.28 -21.48
CA GLY A 47 -3.79 -7.53 -20.92
C GLY A 47 -4.02 -7.65 -19.41
N HIS A 48 -4.35 -8.86 -18.98
CA HIS A 48 -4.50 -9.21 -17.57
C HIS A 48 -3.97 -10.63 -17.28
N CYS A 49 -3.54 -10.89 -16.05
CA CYS A 49 -3.04 -12.20 -15.60
C CYS A 49 -4.16 -13.18 -15.19
N THR A 50 -5.23 -12.66 -14.59
CA THR A 50 -6.41 -13.42 -14.12
C THR A 50 -7.61 -13.38 -15.07
N TYR A 51 -8.02 -12.20 -15.54
CA TYR A 51 -9.19 -12.00 -16.38
C TYR A 51 -8.92 -12.24 -17.88
N SER A 52 -9.95 -12.68 -18.59
CA SER A 52 -9.96 -12.95 -20.03
C SER A 52 -11.36 -12.71 -20.60
N VAL A 53 -11.56 -12.97 -21.89
CA VAL A 53 -12.91 -12.94 -22.49
C VAL A 53 -13.87 -13.91 -21.81
N GLU A 54 -13.38 -15.08 -21.42
CA GLU A 54 -14.18 -16.12 -20.75
C GLU A 54 -14.41 -15.84 -19.26
N ASN A 55 -13.57 -14.98 -18.66
CA ASN A 55 -13.66 -14.54 -17.27
C ASN A 55 -13.47 -13.01 -17.19
N PRO A 56 -14.49 -12.23 -17.55
CA PRO A 56 -14.36 -10.78 -17.68
C PRO A 56 -14.20 -10.08 -16.32
N ASP A 57 -13.43 -9.00 -16.31
CA ASP A 57 -13.32 -8.14 -15.14
C ASP A 57 -14.59 -7.29 -14.97
N ILE A 58 -15.38 -7.59 -13.94
CA ILE A 58 -16.64 -6.90 -13.66
C ILE A 58 -16.45 -5.40 -13.42
N ARG A 59 -15.28 -4.97 -12.92
CA ARG A 59 -14.98 -3.54 -12.70
C ARG A 59 -14.94 -2.79 -14.02
N VAL A 60 -14.32 -3.41 -15.03
CA VAL A 60 -14.23 -2.86 -16.39
C VAL A 60 -15.63 -2.78 -17.00
N ALA A 61 -16.47 -3.81 -16.83
CA ALA A 61 -17.86 -3.76 -17.31
C ALA A 61 -18.65 -2.60 -16.69
N ILE A 62 -18.60 -2.44 -15.35
CA ILE A 62 -19.29 -1.35 -14.65
C ILE A 62 -18.86 0.03 -15.15
N ILE A 63 -17.55 0.25 -15.31
CA ILE A 63 -17.01 1.55 -15.76
C ILE A 63 -17.42 1.83 -17.21
N LYS A 64 -17.34 0.82 -18.10
CA LYS A 64 -17.74 0.94 -19.50
C LYS A 64 -19.22 1.27 -19.65
N ASP A 65 -20.08 0.51 -18.97
CA ASP A 65 -21.53 0.70 -19.03
C ASP A 65 -21.94 2.08 -18.49
N TYR A 66 -21.30 2.51 -17.40
CA TYR A 66 -21.52 3.85 -16.85
C TYR A 66 -21.13 4.95 -17.85
N ALA A 67 -19.93 4.87 -18.43
CA ALA A 67 -19.45 5.84 -19.41
C ALA A 67 -20.37 5.89 -20.63
N LYS A 68 -20.74 4.73 -21.19
CA LYS A 68 -21.65 4.62 -22.34
C LYS A 68 -23.04 5.20 -22.09
N LYS A 69 -23.53 5.09 -20.85
CA LYS A 69 -24.85 5.57 -20.48
C LYS A 69 -24.88 7.07 -20.17
N HIS A 70 -23.81 7.60 -19.57
CA HIS A 70 -23.83 8.93 -18.96
C HIS A 70 -22.96 9.98 -19.67
N PHE A 71 -21.97 9.58 -20.47
CA PHE A 71 -21.06 10.54 -21.09
C PHE A 71 -21.61 11.02 -22.44
N PRO A 72 -21.43 12.31 -22.78
CA PRO A 72 -21.88 12.82 -24.08
C PRO A 72 -21.20 12.14 -25.27
N ARG A 73 -19.92 11.76 -25.12
CA ARG A 73 -19.13 11.03 -26.13
C ARG A 73 -18.19 10.04 -25.46
N THR A 74 -17.90 8.94 -26.15
CA THR A 74 -17.02 7.85 -25.67
C THR A 74 -16.09 7.36 -26.79
N GLU A 75 -15.56 8.32 -27.56
CA GLU A 75 -14.80 8.05 -28.80
C GLU A 75 -13.49 7.29 -28.52
N LEU A 76 -12.78 7.65 -27.45
CA LEU A 76 -11.53 6.98 -27.11
C LEU A 76 -11.79 5.60 -26.48
N LEU A 77 -12.87 5.46 -25.70
CA LEU A 77 -13.32 4.16 -25.23
C LEU A 77 -13.67 3.23 -26.41
N ASP A 78 -14.42 3.72 -27.40
CA ASP A 78 -14.74 2.93 -28.61
C ASP A 78 -13.49 2.49 -29.35
N TYR A 79 -12.56 3.42 -29.56
CA TYR A 79 -11.27 3.11 -30.17
C TYR A 79 -10.50 2.02 -29.40
N ALA A 80 -10.47 2.11 -28.07
CA ALA A 80 -9.79 1.12 -27.24
C ALA A 80 -10.48 -0.26 -27.26
N LEU A 81 -11.80 -0.31 -27.37
CA LEU A 81 -12.57 -1.56 -27.53
C LEU A 81 -12.32 -2.22 -28.88
N GLU A 82 -12.15 -1.44 -29.96
CA GLU A 82 -11.73 -1.98 -31.26
C GLU A 82 -10.30 -2.57 -31.18
N VAL A 83 -9.39 -1.90 -30.48
CA VAL A 83 -8.04 -2.44 -30.20
C VAL A 83 -8.12 -3.75 -29.40
N GLU A 84 -8.97 -3.82 -28.37
CA GLU A 84 -9.21 -5.04 -27.60
C GLU A 84 -9.68 -6.20 -28.49
N GLN A 85 -10.65 -5.96 -29.40
CA GLN A 85 -11.14 -7.00 -30.32
C GLN A 85 -10.02 -7.59 -31.19
N LEU A 86 -9.09 -6.77 -31.67
CA LEU A 86 -7.93 -7.23 -32.44
C LEU A 86 -6.92 -8.01 -31.58
N MET A 87 -6.75 -7.61 -30.32
CA MET A 87 -5.77 -8.20 -29.42
C MET A 87 -6.23 -9.55 -28.86
N VAL A 88 -7.52 -9.68 -28.56
CA VAL A 88 -8.15 -10.92 -28.09
C VAL A 88 -8.03 -12.05 -29.11
N GLN A 89 -8.07 -11.76 -30.41
CA GLN A 89 -7.86 -12.76 -31.48
C GLN A 89 -6.49 -13.46 -31.38
N LYS A 90 -5.50 -12.81 -30.76
CA LYS A 90 -4.17 -13.38 -30.54
C LYS A 90 -4.10 -14.21 -29.26
N LYS A 91 -4.75 -13.74 -28.19
CA LYS A 91 -4.83 -14.41 -26.89
C LYS A 91 -6.01 -13.86 -26.09
N SER A 92 -6.86 -14.74 -25.55
CA SER A 92 -8.08 -14.34 -24.83
C SER A 92 -7.84 -13.49 -23.57
N SER A 93 -6.62 -13.47 -23.03
CA SER A 93 -6.24 -12.64 -21.87
C SER A 93 -5.79 -11.22 -22.24
N LEU A 94 -5.74 -10.86 -23.53
CA LEU A 94 -5.34 -9.53 -24.01
C LEU A 94 -6.55 -8.58 -24.12
N ILE A 95 -7.26 -8.46 -23.01
CA ILE A 95 -8.46 -7.62 -22.84
C ILE A 95 -8.11 -6.21 -22.35
N LEU A 96 -9.03 -5.26 -22.49
CA LEU A 96 -8.90 -3.93 -21.87
C LEU A 96 -9.03 -4.09 -20.34
N ASN A 97 -7.93 -3.84 -19.62
CA ASN A 97 -7.91 -4.00 -18.17
C ASN A 97 -8.47 -2.76 -17.45
N ALA A 98 -8.62 -2.83 -16.12
CA ALA A 98 -9.16 -1.73 -15.32
C ALA A 98 -8.39 -0.41 -15.50
N ASP A 99 -7.05 -0.45 -15.47
CA ASP A 99 -6.22 0.75 -15.66
C ASP A 99 -6.43 1.38 -17.05
N GLY A 100 -6.47 0.55 -18.11
CA GLY A 100 -6.71 1.00 -19.48
C GLY A 100 -8.12 1.56 -19.68
N CYS A 101 -9.13 0.89 -19.12
CA CYS A 101 -10.51 1.34 -19.16
C CYS A 101 -10.69 2.68 -18.44
N ILE A 102 -10.13 2.83 -17.23
CA ILE A 102 -10.16 4.08 -16.48
C ILE A 102 -9.48 5.20 -17.26
N ALA A 103 -8.32 4.92 -17.86
CA ALA A 103 -7.56 5.89 -18.63
C ALA A 103 -8.38 6.47 -19.78
N VAL A 104 -8.93 5.63 -20.65
CA VAL A 104 -9.67 6.09 -21.84
C VAL A 104 -10.98 6.77 -21.47
N VAL A 105 -11.69 6.24 -20.48
CA VAL A 105 -12.94 6.83 -19.97
C VAL A 105 -12.68 8.21 -19.36
N MET A 106 -11.60 8.40 -18.59
CA MET A 106 -11.29 9.71 -18.04
C MET A 106 -10.88 10.73 -19.09
N VAL A 107 -10.16 10.30 -20.13
CA VAL A 107 -9.87 11.18 -21.26
C VAL A 107 -11.16 11.61 -21.97
N ASP A 108 -12.08 10.68 -22.22
CA ASP A 108 -13.40 10.99 -22.78
C ASP A 108 -14.20 11.94 -21.87
N LEU A 109 -14.18 11.74 -20.55
CA LEU A 109 -14.81 12.64 -19.58
C LEU A 109 -14.24 14.06 -19.67
N LEU A 110 -12.91 14.19 -19.62
CA LEU A 110 -12.24 15.50 -19.70
C LEU A 110 -12.59 16.22 -21.01
N ARG A 111 -12.57 15.50 -22.14
CA ARG A 111 -12.81 16.06 -23.48
C ARG A 111 -14.28 16.35 -23.77
N SER A 112 -15.22 15.63 -23.15
CA SER A 112 -16.65 15.71 -23.46
C SER A 112 -17.52 16.40 -22.40
N SER A 113 -17.02 16.60 -21.18
CA SER A 113 -17.78 17.19 -20.06
C SER A 113 -18.18 18.66 -20.27
N GLY A 114 -17.50 19.38 -21.17
CA GLY A 114 -17.65 20.82 -21.32
C GLY A 114 -17.03 21.65 -20.19
N ALA A 115 -16.44 21.01 -19.18
CA ALA A 115 -15.74 21.68 -18.08
C ALA A 115 -14.34 22.14 -18.48
N PHE A 116 -13.75 21.54 -19.52
CA PHE A 116 -12.41 21.84 -20.02
C PHE A 116 -12.47 22.07 -21.53
N THR A 117 -11.63 22.97 -22.01
CA THR A 117 -11.30 23.00 -23.44
C THR A 117 -10.53 21.75 -23.83
N ARG A 118 -10.54 21.40 -25.11
CA ARG A 118 -9.76 20.26 -25.61
C ARG A 118 -8.26 20.39 -25.28
N LEU A 119 -7.72 21.60 -25.40
CA LEU A 119 -6.32 21.88 -25.07
C LEU A 119 -6.02 21.61 -23.58
N GLU A 120 -6.86 22.11 -22.68
CA GLU A 120 -6.69 21.88 -21.24
C GLU A 120 -6.80 20.39 -20.89
N ALA A 121 -7.78 19.68 -21.47
CA ALA A 121 -7.93 18.24 -21.30
C ALA A 121 -6.67 17.49 -21.73
N ASP A 122 -6.10 17.85 -22.88
CA ASP A 122 -4.88 17.21 -23.39
C ASP A 122 -3.65 17.57 -22.54
N GLU A 123 -3.57 18.79 -22.00
CA GLU A 123 -2.52 19.15 -21.03
C GLU A 123 -2.58 18.28 -19.76
N TYR A 124 -3.76 18.02 -19.20
CA TYR A 124 -3.90 17.12 -18.03
C TYR A 124 -3.41 15.69 -18.32
N VAL A 125 -3.66 15.17 -19.52
CA VAL A 125 -3.19 13.85 -19.95
C VAL A 125 -1.67 13.82 -20.09
N GLN A 126 -1.09 14.86 -20.70
CA GLN A 126 0.36 14.94 -20.91
C GLN A 126 1.13 15.13 -19.59
N MET A 127 0.56 15.85 -18.64
CA MET A 127 1.18 16.08 -17.33
C MET A 127 1.21 14.84 -16.42
N GLY A 128 0.54 13.75 -16.79
CA GLY A 128 0.40 12.57 -15.94
C GLY A 128 -0.45 12.85 -14.69
N CYS A 129 -1.49 13.68 -14.86
CA CYS A 129 -2.36 14.08 -13.75
C CYS A 129 -3.53 13.11 -13.52
N LEU A 130 -3.75 12.11 -14.37
CA LEU A 130 -4.86 11.16 -14.20
C LEU A 130 -4.63 10.24 -13.00
N ASN A 131 -3.37 9.95 -12.66
CA ASN A 131 -3.02 9.34 -11.38
C ASN A 131 -3.38 10.21 -10.17
N GLY A 132 -3.44 11.55 -10.33
CA GLY A 132 -3.88 12.49 -9.30
C GLY A 132 -5.39 12.52 -9.10
N LEU A 133 -6.15 12.23 -10.15
CA LEU A 133 -7.61 12.05 -10.05
C LEU A 133 -7.99 10.73 -9.33
N PHE A 134 -7.03 9.82 -9.14
CA PHE A 134 -7.21 8.56 -8.42
C PHE A 134 -6.15 8.37 -7.34
N VAL A 135 -6.33 9.00 -6.19
CA VAL A 135 -5.68 8.56 -4.95
C VAL A 135 -6.73 8.18 -3.93
N LEU A 136 -7.45 7.11 -4.25
CA LEU A 136 -8.21 6.30 -3.30
C LEU A 136 -8.03 4.84 -3.71
N GLY A 137 -7.13 4.13 -3.02
CA GLY A 137 -7.03 2.67 -3.09
C GLY A 137 -6.18 2.08 -4.22
N ARG A 138 -4.85 2.19 -4.13
CA ARG A 138 -3.96 1.07 -4.53
C ARG A 138 -3.45 0.38 -3.28
N SER A 139 -4.29 -0.44 -2.68
CA SER A 139 -3.82 -1.52 -1.81
C SER A 139 -3.58 -2.74 -2.71
N THR A 140 -2.30 -3.13 -2.76
CA THR A 140 -1.82 -4.47 -3.08
C THR A 140 -2.23 -5.04 -4.44
N ASP A 141 -1.44 -4.75 -5.48
CA ASP A 141 -1.22 -5.72 -6.57
C ASP A 141 -0.02 -5.38 -7.47
N PHE A 142 1.08 -4.79 -6.94
CA PHE A 142 2.39 -4.92 -7.58
C PHE A 142 3.59 -4.53 -6.70
N ILE A 143 3.61 -4.93 -5.43
CA ILE A 143 4.87 -5.08 -4.66
C ILE A 143 4.74 -6.37 -3.84
N GLY A 144 4.78 -7.50 -4.54
CA GLY A 144 4.84 -8.84 -3.96
C GLY A 144 6.15 -9.53 -4.33
N ARG A 145 7.27 -8.80 -4.25
CA ARG A 145 8.62 -9.40 -4.21
C ARG A 145 9.60 -8.55 -3.39
N PHE A 146 9.07 -7.91 -2.36
CA PHE A 146 9.89 -7.64 -1.18
C PHE A 146 9.58 -8.75 -0.17
N ILE A 147 10.66 -9.33 0.32
CA ILE A 147 10.73 -10.28 1.40
C ILE A 147 9.84 -9.76 2.54
N ASP A 148 8.99 -10.63 3.08
CA ASP A 148 8.18 -10.43 4.28
C ASP A 148 9.12 -10.22 5.50
N LEU A 149 9.73 -9.04 5.59
CA LEU A 149 10.72 -8.65 6.61
C LEU A 149 10.06 -8.18 7.93
N LYS A 150 8.76 -8.40 8.12
CA LYS A 150 8.04 -8.03 9.36
C LYS A 150 7.64 -9.22 10.23
N ARG A 151 7.93 -10.45 9.80
CA ARG A 151 7.69 -11.67 10.58
C ARG A 151 9.02 -12.38 10.82
N LEU A 152 9.34 -12.68 12.08
CA LEU A 152 10.48 -13.54 12.42
C LEU A 152 10.25 -14.91 11.76
N LYS A 153 11.03 -15.22 10.72
CA LYS A 153 10.97 -16.51 10.01
C LYS A 153 11.99 -17.46 10.61
N SER A 154 11.82 -18.76 10.38
CA SER A 154 12.59 -19.78 11.10
C SER A 154 13.56 -20.58 10.22
N VAL A 155 13.52 -20.43 8.88
CA VAL A 155 14.30 -21.26 7.94
C VAL A 155 15.43 -20.47 7.28
N ALA A 156 16.67 -20.93 7.40
CA ALA A 156 17.81 -20.36 6.66
C ALA A 156 18.32 -21.31 5.56
N TYR A 157 18.92 -20.79 4.48
CA TYR A 157 19.52 -21.65 3.46
C TYR A 157 20.84 -21.15 2.89
N VAL A 158 21.64 -22.10 2.41
CA VAL A 158 22.86 -21.86 1.62
C VAL A 158 22.74 -22.60 0.30
N CYS A 159 23.09 -21.95 -0.81
CA CYS A 159 23.16 -22.60 -2.11
C CYS A 159 24.25 -22.00 -3.01
N LYS A 160 24.75 -22.76 -3.99
CA LYS A 160 25.73 -22.25 -4.97
C LYS A 160 25.06 -21.53 -6.16
N SER A 161 23.91 -22.00 -6.62
CA SER A 161 23.23 -21.46 -7.81
C SER A 161 22.24 -20.32 -7.49
N GLY A 162 22.49 -19.14 -8.03
CA GLY A 162 21.58 -17.99 -7.93
C GLY A 162 20.26 -18.14 -8.71
N VAL A 163 20.17 -19.11 -9.63
CA VAL A 163 18.90 -19.46 -10.29
C VAL A 163 18.07 -20.33 -9.35
N LEU A 164 18.70 -21.32 -8.71
CA LEU A 164 18.01 -22.24 -7.80
C LEU A 164 17.65 -21.58 -6.46
N SER A 165 18.37 -20.53 -6.03
CA SER A 165 18.00 -19.74 -4.84
C SER A 165 16.60 -19.13 -4.96
N LYS A 166 16.21 -18.67 -6.16
CA LYS A 166 14.86 -18.15 -6.42
C LYS A 166 13.78 -19.22 -6.27
N GLU A 167 14.08 -20.45 -6.70
CA GLU A 167 13.18 -21.58 -6.51
C GLU A 167 13.16 -22.06 -5.06
N LEU A 168 14.29 -22.09 -4.35
CA LEU A 168 14.34 -22.38 -2.92
C LEU A 168 13.51 -21.40 -2.11
N ASN A 169 13.59 -20.10 -2.40
CA ASN A 169 12.74 -19.10 -1.76
C ASN A 169 11.25 -19.46 -1.90
N LYS A 170 10.82 -19.85 -3.12
CA LYS A 170 9.42 -20.26 -3.37
C LYS A 170 9.06 -21.55 -2.64
N ILE A 171 9.93 -22.55 -2.67
CA ILE A 171 9.72 -23.85 -2.03
C ILE A 171 9.60 -23.66 -0.51
N ILE A 172 10.56 -22.99 0.12
CA ILE A 172 10.57 -22.76 1.57
C ILE A 172 9.32 -21.97 1.98
N THR A 173 8.98 -20.90 1.25
CA THR A 173 7.77 -20.09 1.55
C THR A 173 6.48 -20.90 1.44
N ARG A 174 6.39 -21.87 0.52
CA ARG A 174 5.18 -22.71 0.37
C ARG A 174 5.08 -23.83 1.41
N HIS A 175 6.19 -24.18 2.06
CA HIS A 175 6.28 -25.38 2.88
C HIS A 175 6.68 -25.11 4.35
N SER A 176 6.89 -23.85 4.74
CA SER A 176 7.24 -23.40 6.10
C SER A 176 6.74 -21.97 6.37
N ASP A 177 7.14 -21.33 7.48
CA ASP A 177 6.83 -19.93 7.79
C ASP A 177 7.54 -18.92 6.87
N GLY A 178 8.61 -19.32 6.19
CA GLY A 178 9.35 -18.51 5.21
C GLY A 178 10.86 -18.53 5.43
N VAL A 179 11.57 -17.78 4.60
CA VAL A 179 13.04 -17.66 4.69
C VAL A 179 13.42 -16.56 5.68
N TYR A 180 14.21 -16.91 6.69
CA TYR A 180 14.91 -15.99 7.59
C TYR A 180 16.11 -15.34 6.88
N GLU A 181 16.99 -16.18 6.34
CA GLU A 181 18.17 -15.72 5.61
C GLU A 181 18.56 -16.74 4.53
N GLY A 182 18.94 -16.25 3.34
CA GLY A 182 19.40 -17.08 2.23
C GLY A 182 20.70 -16.56 1.65
N VAL A 183 21.74 -17.40 1.61
CA VAL A 183 23.05 -17.04 1.04
C VAL A 183 23.29 -17.81 -0.25
N VAL A 184 23.78 -17.09 -1.26
CA VAL A 184 24.20 -17.63 -2.55
C VAL A 184 25.71 -17.47 -2.70
N LEU A 185 26.46 -18.57 -2.71
CA LEU A 185 27.93 -18.54 -2.75
C LEU A 185 28.51 -18.32 -4.15
N GLY A 186 27.72 -18.59 -5.19
CA GLY A 186 28.21 -18.60 -6.58
C GLY A 186 28.80 -19.96 -6.97
N GLY A 187 29.04 -20.13 -8.27
CA GLY A 187 29.56 -21.37 -8.86
C GLY A 187 31.09 -21.38 -9.06
N ASP A 188 31.79 -20.38 -8.52
CA ASP A 188 33.24 -20.29 -8.63
C ASP A 188 33.92 -21.34 -7.75
N ARG A 189 35.09 -21.84 -8.19
CA ARG A 189 35.81 -22.91 -7.51
C ARG A 189 36.30 -22.52 -6.10
N TYR A 190 36.55 -21.24 -5.89
CA TYR A 190 37.00 -20.68 -4.61
C TYR A 190 36.12 -19.46 -4.28
N PRO A 191 34.93 -19.68 -3.68
CA PRO A 191 34.09 -18.58 -3.23
C PRO A 191 34.75 -17.82 -2.07
N ASP A 192 34.47 -16.52 -1.96
CA ASP A 192 35.01 -15.65 -0.89
C ASP A 192 34.54 -16.07 0.52
N SER A 193 33.52 -16.91 0.62
CA SER A 193 33.02 -17.50 1.86
C SER A 193 32.61 -18.97 1.66
N ASN A 194 32.80 -19.79 2.71
CA ASN A 194 32.56 -21.23 2.64
C ASN A 194 31.13 -21.61 3.12
N THR A 195 30.59 -22.69 2.59
CA THR A 195 29.30 -23.28 2.96
C THR A 195 29.19 -23.56 4.45
N LEU A 196 30.22 -24.16 5.06
CA LEU A 196 30.21 -24.52 6.47
C LEU A 196 30.14 -23.28 7.39
N ASP A 197 30.82 -22.19 7.04
CA ASP A 197 30.85 -20.97 7.85
C ASP A 197 29.44 -20.36 7.99
N HIS A 198 28.68 -20.36 6.90
CA HIS A 198 27.29 -19.89 6.92
C HIS A 198 26.37 -20.81 7.73
N LEU A 199 26.55 -22.14 7.62
CA LEU A 199 25.79 -23.09 8.44
C LEU A 199 26.11 -22.95 9.93
N LEU A 200 27.38 -22.72 10.30
CA LEU A 200 27.76 -22.48 11.69
C LEU A 200 27.19 -21.14 12.22
N ARG A 201 27.12 -20.11 11.37
CA ARG A 201 26.45 -18.85 11.71
C ARG A 201 24.96 -19.05 11.96
N TYR A 202 24.29 -19.86 11.13
CA TYR A 202 22.88 -20.23 11.32
C TYR A 202 22.65 -21.12 12.53
N GLU A 203 23.60 -21.99 12.86
CA GLU A 203 23.59 -22.79 14.09
C GLU A 203 23.64 -21.89 15.34
N ALA A 204 24.49 -20.86 15.33
CA ALA A 204 24.63 -19.92 16.44
C ALA A 204 23.43 -18.95 16.58
N ASP A 205 22.71 -18.63 15.51
CA ASP A 205 21.59 -17.67 15.54
C ASP A 205 20.34 -18.29 16.20
N PRO A 206 19.85 -17.75 17.34
CA PRO A 206 18.67 -18.31 18.02
C PRO A 206 17.38 -18.21 17.20
N ASN A 207 17.29 -17.35 16.18
CA ASN A 207 16.09 -17.20 15.35
C ASN A 207 15.97 -18.30 14.29
N VAL A 208 17.10 -18.85 13.82
CA VAL A 208 17.09 -19.97 12.87
C VAL A 208 16.76 -21.26 13.60
N LYS A 209 15.69 -21.95 13.18
CA LYS A 209 15.25 -23.22 13.77
C LYS A 209 15.51 -24.42 12.86
N MET A 210 15.66 -24.20 11.56
CA MET A 210 16.11 -25.23 10.61
C MET A 210 16.88 -24.62 9.45
N MET A 211 17.71 -25.44 8.82
CA MET A 211 18.60 -25.05 7.73
C MET A 211 18.33 -25.89 6.47
N VAL A 212 18.55 -25.30 5.30
CA VAL A 212 18.49 -25.98 4.00
C VAL A 212 19.80 -25.76 3.25
N LEU A 213 20.44 -26.82 2.78
CA LEU A 213 21.62 -26.75 1.92
C LEU A 213 21.31 -27.34 0.55
N LEU A 214 21.54 -26.54 -0.49
CA LEU A 214 21.57 -27.01 -1.87
C LEU A 214 23.03 -27.04 -2.36
N GLY A 215 23.64 -28.21 -2.23
CA GLY A 215 25.03 -28.47 -2.58
C GLY A 215 25.24 -28.84 -4.05
N ASP A 216 26.50 -28.94 -4.45
CA ASP A 216 26.90 -29.36 -5.79
C ASP A 216 27.69 -30.67 -5.74
N VAL A 217 27.64 -31.44 -6.83
CA VAL A 217 28.48 -32.62 -6.99
C VAL A 217 29.95 -32.25 -7.06
N ASP A 218 30.25 -31.05 -7.57
CA ASP A 218 31.62 -30.53 -7.71
C ASP A 218 32.07 -29.80 -6.43
N GLY A 219 33.27 -30.17 -5.92
CA GLY A 219 33.90 -29.54 -4.75
C GLY A 219 33.88 -30.41 -3.48
N VAL A 220 34.48 -29.88 -2.39
CA VAL A 220 34.71 -30.62 -1.13
C VAL A 220 33.90 -30.11 0.06
N ASP A 221 33.22 -28.97 -0.08
CA ASP A 221 32.53 -28.27 1.02
C ASP A 221 31.52 -29.18 1.76
N GLU A 222 30.78 -30.04 1.04
CA GLU A 222 29.79 -30.92 1.64
C GLU A 222 30.41 -32.00 2.54
N TYR A 223 31.67 -32.36 2.34
CA TYR A 223 32.40 -33.27 3.23
C TYR A 223 32.70 -32.61 4.59
N GLU A 224 33.01 -31.32 4.58
CA GLU A 224 33.20 -30.55 5.81
C GLU A 224 31.88 -30.42 6.58
N VAL A 225 30.77 -30.20 5.88
CA VAL A 225 29.42 -30.20 6.47
C VAL A 225 29.09 -31.55 7.11
N ALA A 226 29.40 -32.65 6.44
CA ALA A 226 29.21 -33.98 7.00
C ALA A 226 30.11 -34.27 8.22
N GLY A 227 31.34 -33.77 8.21
CA GLY A 227 32.23 -33.80 9.37
C GLY A 227 31.66 -33.02 10.55
N ALA A 228 31.11 -31.83 10.29
CA ALA A 228 30.48 -30.97 11.31
C ALA A 228 29.20 -31.59 11.90
N LEU A 229 28.37 -32.25 11.09
CA LEU A 229 27.21 -33.01 11.55
C LEU A 229 27.62 -34.17 12.46
N LYS A 230 28.57 -35.01 12.03
CA LYS A 230 29.07 -36.14 12.83
C LYS A 230 29.76 -35.68 14.13
N GLY A 231 30.48 -34.56 14.07
CA GLY A 231 31.15 -33.96 15.21
C GLY A 231 30.23 -33.19 16.16
N GLY A 232 28.91 -33.13 15.90
CA GLY A 232 27.95 -32.42 16.75
C GLY A 232 28.07 -30.89 16.72
N ARG A 233 28.79 -30.33 15.74
CA ARG A 233 28.92 -28.88 15.56
C ARG A 233 27.71 -28.26 14.86
N LEU A 234 26.88 -29.07 14.20
CA LEU A 234 25.60 -28.70 13.63
C LEU A 234 24.54 -29.60 14.28
N THR A 235 23.67 -29.01 15.10
CA THR A 235 22.65 -29.75 15.86
C THR A 235 21.22 -29.42 15.40
N LYS A 236 20.99 -28.27 14.76
CA LYS A 236 19.69 -27.95 14.18
C LYS A 236 19.38 -28.82 12.95
N PRO A 237 18.10 -29.11 12.66
CA PRO A 237 17.72 -29.89 11.49
C PRO A 237 18.24 -29.26 10.19
N LEU A 238 19.04 -30.03 9.44
CA LEU A 238 19.63 -29.63 8.17
C LEU A 238 19.08 -30.50 7.04
N VAL A 239 18.25 -29.90 6.18
CA VAL A 239 17.74 -30.55 4.96
C VAL A 239 18.75 -30.33 3.83
N VAL A 240 19.25 -31.39 3.20
CA VAL A 240 20.31 -31.27 2.18
C VAL A 240 19.93 -31.98 0.90
N TRP A 241 20.20 -31.34 -0.23
CA TRP A 241 20.22 -31.99 -1.53
C TRP A 241 21.43 -31.51 -2.35
N CYS A 242 22.30 -32.43 -2.74
CA CYS A 242 23.34 -32.17 -3.75
C CYS A 242 22.75 -32.43 -5.13
N SER A 243 22.91 -31.49 -6.06
CA SER A 243 22.53 -31.66 -7.47
C SER A 243 23.75 -31.68 -8.37
N SER A 244 23.72 -32.40 -9.50
CA SER A 244 24.72 -32.24 -10.56
C SER A 244 24.38 -30.97 -11.35
N GLY A 245 25.28 -29.99 -11.37
CA GLY A 245 25.11 -28.69 -12.04
C GLY A 245 25.01 -28.71 -13.58
N HIS A 246 24.14 -29.53 -14.19
CA HIS A 246 23.81 -29.40 -15.61
C HIS A 246 22.54 -28.57 -15.83
N ILE A 247 22.68 -27.24 -15.79
CA ILE A 247 21.83 -26.34 -16.57
C ILE A 247 22.76 -25.56 -17.51
N ARG A 248 23.17 -26.19 -18.62
CA ARG A 248 23.75 -25.48 -19.76
C ARG A 248 22.64 -24.66 -20.42
N ALA A 249 22.70 -23.35 -20.28
CA ALA A 249 21.86 -22.42 -21.02
C ALA A 249 22.69 -21.27 -21.60
N VAL A 250 23.68 -21.57 -22.45
CA VAL A 250 24.18 -20.66 -23.50
C VAL A 250 24.76 -21.48 -24.66
N PRO A 251 24.33 -21.29 -25.92
CA PRO A 251 25.04 -21.79 -27.09
C PRO A 251 26.16 -20.83 -27.51
N SER A 252 27.29 -21.40 -27.94
CA SER A 252 28.47 -20.77 -28.56
C SER A 252 29.30 -19.80 -27.69
N VAL A 253 30.51 -20.22 -27.29
CA VAL A 253 31.81 -19.62 -27.65
C VAL A 253 32.90 -20.66 -27.32
N THR A 254 33.68 -21.04 -28.32
CA THR A 254 34.96 -21.76 -28.16
C THR A 254 36.05 -20.80 -27.68
N GLN A 255 36.62 -21.01 -26.49
CA GLN A 255 38.06 -20.85 -26.29
C GLN A 255 38.53 -21.49 -24.97
N ALA A 256 39.53 -22.36 -25.13
CA ALA A 256 40.54 -22.84 -24.21
C ALA A 256 40.41 -22.51 -22.71
N GLY A 257 40.43 -23.57 -21.88
CA GLY A 257 40.98 -23.48 -20.52
C GLY A 257 40.14 -23.99 -19.36
N HIS A 258 39.35 -25.08 -19.50
CA HIS A 258 38.82 -25.78 -18.33
C HIS A 258 38.80 -27.29 -18.57
N VAL A 259 39.95 -27.94 -18.40
CA VAL A 259 39.98 -29.38 -18.10
C VAL A 259 39.67 -29.51 -16.62
N ALA A 260 38.39 -29.68 -16.28
CA ALA A 260 38.02 -30.16 -14.95
C ALA A 260 38.29 -31.67 -14.94
N LEU A 261 39.40 -32.04 -14.29
CA LEU A 261 39.65 -33.40 -13.84
C LEU A 261 38.46 -33.82 -12.96
N MET A 262 37.70 -34.80 -13.41
CA MET A 262 36.75 -35.51 -12.57
C MET A 262 37.55 -36.24 -11.49
N ASP A 263 37.22 -36.01 -10.22
CA ASP A 263 37.69 -36.91 -9.17
C ASP A 263 36.99 -38.25 -9.38
N GLU A 264 37.75 -39.32 -9.62
CA GLU A 264 37.23 -40.64 -9.92
C GLU A 264 36.44 -41.18 -8.70
N GLY A 265 35.11 -41.06 -8.74
CA GLY A 265 34.20 -41.77 -7.82
C GLY A 265 33.06 -40.97 -7.19
N THR A 266 33.00 -39.66 -7.37
CA THR A 266 31.96 -38.81 -6.72
C THR A 266 30.71 -38.67 -7.59
N SER A 267 29.70 -39.50 -7.34
CA SER A 267 28.35 -39.31 -7.89
C SER A 267 27.48 -38.45 -6.97
N VAL A 268 26.46 -37.79 -7.53
CA VAL A 268 25.40 -37.10 -6.76
C VAL A 268 24.81 -38.02 -5.68
N GLY A 269 24.62 -39.29 -6.03
CA GLY A 269 24.13 -40.32 -5.09
C GLY A 269 25.09 -40.55 -3.94
N THR A 270 26.40 -40.58 -4.20
CA THR A 270 27.45 -40.79 -3.20
C THR A 270 27.48 -39.67 -2.17
N LYS A 271 27.43 -38.39 -2.59
CA LYS A 271 27.42 -37.24 -1.66
C LYS A 271 26.14 -37.16 -0.84
N ASN A 272 24.98 -37.35 -1.47
CA ASN A 272 23.70 -37.37 -0.78
C ASN A 272 23.61 -38.50 0.26
N GLU A 273 24.11 -39.70 -0.06
CA GLU A 273 24.15 -40.81 0.88
C GLU A 273 25.15 -40.58 2.03
N MET A 274 26.28 -39.94 1.73
CA MET A 274 27.28 -39.57 2.73
C MET A 274 26.71 -38.57 3.74
N LEU A 275 26.01 -37.53 3.28
CA LEU A 275 25.33 -36.56 4.13
C LEU A 275 24.17 -37.19 4.93
N ARG A 276 23.41 -38.11 4.31
CA ARG A 276 22.37 -38.90 5.00
C ARG A 276 22.96 -39.70 6.17
N LYS A 277 24.08 -40.40 5.94
CA LYS A 277 24.82 -41.13 7.00
C LYS A 277 25.43 -40.22 8.06
N ALA A 278 25.66 -38.95 7.75
CA ALA A 278 26.17 -37.96 8.70
C ALA A 278 25.08 -37.37 9.59
N GLY A 279 23.79 -37.59 9.30
CA GLY A 279 22.66 -37.08 10.08
C GLY A 279 21.87 -35.96 9.39
N ALA A 280 22.20 -35.62 8.13
CA ALA A 280 21.39 -34.69 7.35
C ALA A 280 20.06 -35.33 6.90
N ILE A 281 19.04 -34.51 6.74
CA ILE A 281 17.73 -34.93 6.20
C ILE A 281 17.79 -34.81 4.68
N VAL A 282 17.98 -35.94 4.00
CA VAL A 282 18.20 -35.97 2.54
C VAL A 282 16.98 -36.60 1.82
N PRO A 283 16.25 -35.84 0.98
CA PRO A 283 15.09 -36.37 0.26
C PRO A 283 15.48 -37.47 -0.74
N GLU A 284 14.51 -38.25 -1.19
CA GLU A 284 14.73 -39.26 -2.25
C GLU A 284 15.05 -38.63 -3.61
N SER A 285 14.50 -37.43 -3.87
CA SER A 285 14.78 -36.63 -5.07
C SER A 285 14.53 -35.15 -4.81
N PHE A 286 15.07 -34.28 -5.67
CA PHE A 286 14.87 -32.83 -5.54
C PHE A 286 13.39 -32.42 -5.54
N SER A 287 12.53 -33.09 -6.33
CA SER A 287 11.10 -32.77 -6.36
C SER A 287 10.38 -33.00 -5.02
N LYS A 288 10.98 -33.80 -4.13
CA LYS A 288 10.49 -34.08 -2.79
C LYS A 288 11.04 -33.13 -1.72
N ILE A 289 11.97 -32.23 -2.04
CA ILE A 289 12.60 -31.35 -1.06
C ILE A 289 11.58 -30.48 -0.31
N GLY A 290 10.54 -29.98 -1.00
CA GLY A 290 9.47 -29.21 -0.37
C GLY A 290 8.65 -30.03 0.64
N GLN A 291 8.40 -31.31 0.34
CA GLN A 291 7.68 -32.21 1.26
C GLN A 291 8.49 -32.46 2.53
N ILE A 292 9.80 -32.71 2.39
CA ILE A 292 10.72 -32.91 3.51
C ILE A 292 10.88 -31.64 4.36
N ILE A 293 10.99 -30.47 3.73
CA ILE A 293 10.99 -29.18 4.44
C ILE A 293 9.71 -29.04 5.27
N SER A 294 8.55 -29.34 4.68
CA SER A 294 7.26 -29.25 5.37
C SER A 294 7.15 -30.21 6.56
N GLN A 295 7.61 -31.45 6.41
CA GLN A 295 7.63 -32.43 7.50
C GLN A 295 8.54 -31.99 8.64
N THR A 296 9.74 -31.50 8.31
CA THR A 296 10.72 -31.03 9.29
C THR A 296 10.18 -29.81 10.05
N TYR A 297 9.61 -28.84 9.33
CA TYR A 297 8.99 -27.65 9.90
C TYR A 297 7.83 -28.01 10.84
N ARG A 298 6.90 -28.86 10.41
CA ARG A 298 5.76 -29.29 11.25
C ARG A 298 6.22 -29.97 12.53
N LYS A 299 7.22 -30.84 12.45
CA LYS A 299 7.81 -31.47 13.64
C LYS A 299 8.33 -30.43 14.62
N LEU A 300 9.02 -29.40 14.15
CA LEU A 300 9.52 -28.31 14.99
C LEU A 300 8.39 -27.45 15.61
N VAL A 301 7.26 -27.30 14.91
CA VAL A 301 6.05 -26.66 15.44
C VAL A 301 5.40 -27.52 16.53
N ASP A 302 5.28 -28.83 16.29
CA ASP A 302 4.69 -29.79 17.23
C ASP A 302 5.54 -29.90 18.51
N ASP A 303 6.87 -29.91 18.36
CA ASP A 303 7.86 -29.89 19.44
C ASP A 303 7.95 -28.52 20.15
N ARG A 304 7.16 -27.53 19.71
CA ARG A 304 7.12 -26.14 20.21
C ARG A 304 8.46 -25.39 20.14
N VAL A 305 9.38 -25.86 19.30
CA VAL A 305 10.62 -25.16 18.96
C VAL A 305 10.32 -23.94 18.09
N ILE A 306 9.32 -24.08 17.21
CA ILE A 306 8.68 -22.99 16.48
C ILE A 306 7.30 -22.78 17.12
N ALA A 307 6.97 -21.55 17.50
CA ALA A 307 5.67 -21.25 18.07
C ALA A 307 4.57 -21.57 17.05
N ARG A 308 3.57 -22.36 17.46
CA ARG A 308 2.38 -22.60 16.65
C ARG A 308 1.62 -21.28 16.53
N GLU A 309 1.63 -20.70 15.34
CA GLU A 309 0.76 -19.57 15.02
C GLU A 309 -0.68 -20.05 15.27
N LEU A 310 -1.39 -19.43 16.21
CA LEU A 310 -2.85 -19.44 16.18
C LEU A 310 -3.21 -18.85 14.82
N ASP A 311 -4.03 -19.55 14.02
CA ASP A 311 -4.62 -19.06 12.77
C ASP A 311 -5.59 -17.90 13.07
N LEU A 312 -5.06 -16.81 13.59
CA LEU A 312 -5.63 -15.48 13.46
C LEU A 312 -4.86 -14.83 12.31
N VAL A 313 -4.97 -15.42 11.12
CA VAL A 313 -4.77 -14.61 9.91
C VAL A 313 -5.94 -13.62 9.94
N PRO A 314 -5.72 -12.32 10.17
CA PRO A 314 -6.80 -11.37 10.11
C PRO A 314 -7.42 -11.50 8.72
N GLU A 315 -8.73 -11.75 8.64
CA GLU A 315 -9.36 -11.81 7.33
C GLU A 315 -9.02 -10.52 6.57
N PRO A 316 -8.46 -10.65 5.34
CA PRO A 316 -8.05 -9.51 4.56
C PRO A 316 -9.25 -8.57 4.38
N VAL A 317 -9.00 -7.28 4.56
CA VAL A 317 -10.01 -6.23 4.48
C VAL A 317 -10.74 -6.27 3.13
N ALA A 318 -10.01 -6.58 2.06
CA ALA A 318 -10.51 -6.93 0.75
C ALA A 318 -9.81 -8.20 0.26
N THR A 319 -10.56 -9.11 -0.35
CA THR A 319 -10.02 -10.37 -0.86
C THR A 319 -10.71 -10.77 -2.15
N ASN A 320 -10.00 -11.47 -3.03
CA ASN A 320 -10.62 -12.22 -4.10
C ASN A 320 -10.92 -13.66 -3.64
N GLY A 321 -10.34 -14.13 -2.52
CA GLY A 321 -10.56 -15.47 -1.98
C GLY A 321 -10.50 -16.56 -3.07
N ASN A 322 -11.58 -17.35 -3.17
CA ASN A 322 -11.87 -18.26 -4.29
C ASN A 322 -12.95 -17.70 -5.25
N ASP A 323 -13.39 -16.46 -5.03
CA ASP A 323 -14.42 -15.79 -5.83
C ASP A 323 -13.78 -15.15 -7.08
N PRO A 324 -14.41 -15.22 -8.27
CA PRO A 324 -13.94 -14.48 -9.44
C PRO A 324 -13.95 -12.95 -9.26
N GLN A 325 -14.68 -12.42 -8.27
CA GLN A 325 -14.83 -10.99 -8.00
C GLN A 325 -14.09 -10.54 -6.73
N LEU A 326 -13.73 -9.25 -6.73
CA LEU A 326 -13.24 -8.56 -5.54
C LEU A 326 -14.34 -8.45 -4.48
N LEU A 327 -14.01 -8.85 -3.25
CA LEU A 327 -14.90 -8.79 -2.09
C LEU A 327 -14.39 -7.75 -1.08
N TYR A 328 -15.27 -6.86 -0.61
CA TYR A 328 -15.04 -6.05 0.58
C TYR A 328 -15.87 -6.60 1.73
N GLN A 329 -15.23 -7.24 2.70
CA GLN A 329 -15.89 -7.97 3.80
C GLN A 329 -17.00 -8.91 3.31
N GLY A 330 -16.65 -9.76 2.34
CA GLY A 330 -17.59 -10.72 1.74
C GLY A 330 -18.65 -10.10 0.83
N MET A 331 -18.73 -8.78 0.69
CA MET A 331 -19.61 -8.12 -0.27
C MET A 331 -18.91 -8.02 -1.64
N PRO A 332 -19.45 -8.64 -2.71
CA PRO A 332 -18.90 -8.50 -4.05
C PRO A 332 -18.95 -7.04 -4.53
N ILE A 333 -17.90 -6.61 -5.24
CA ILE A 333 -17.80 -5.25 -5.78
C ILE A 333 -19.01 -4.89 -6.68
N SER A 334 -19.57 -5.85 -7.42
CA SER A 334 -20.80 -5.65 -8.20
C SER A 334 -22.00 -5.24 -7.34
N LYS A 335 -22.15 -5.84 -6.16
CA LYS A 335 -23.23 -5.51 -5.20
C LYS A 335 -23.03 -4.12 -4.59
N ILE A 336 -21.79 -3.70 -4.39
CA ILE A 336 -21.46 -2.34 -3.89
C ILE A 336 -22.01 -1.27 -4.83
N PHE A 337 -21.79 -1.42 -6.13
CA PHE A 337 -22.32 -0.48 -7.13
C PHE A 337 -23.83 -0.65 -7.34
N ALA A 338 -24.34 -1.88 -7.39
CA ALA A 338 -25.77 -2.13 -7.59
C ALA A 338 -26.67 -1.59 -6.46
N GLN A 339 -26.13 -1.47 -5.25
CA GLN A 339 -26.85 -0.97 -4.06
C GLN A 339 -26.49 0.46 -3.68
N ASP A 340 -25.72 1.16 -4.53
CA ASP A 340 -25.26 2.53 -4.29
C ASP A 340 -24.67 2.73 -2.88
N ILE A 341 -23.75 1.84 -2.51
CA ILE A 341 -23.20 1.79 -1.15
C ILE A 341 -22.39 3.06 -0.81
N GLY A 342 -21.85 3.76 -1.82
CA GLY A 342 -21.08 5.00 -1.64
C GLY A 342 -19.68 4.80 -1.07
N ILE A 343 -18.89 5.88 -1.07
CA ILE A 343 -17.51 5.88 -0.52
C ILE A 343 -17.56 5.69 0.99
N GLY A 344 -18.54 6.30 1.67
CA GLY A 344 -18.74 6.14 3.11
C GLY A 344 -19.08 4.70 3.50
N GLY A 345 -19.85 4.00 2.66
CA GLY A 345 -20.14 2.58 2.87
C GLY A 345 -18.95 1.67 2.58
N VAL A 346 -18.18 1.96 1.52
CA VAL A 346 -16.92 1.26 1.23
C VAL A 346 -15.93 1.45 2.38
N LEU A 347 -15.79 2.66 2.92
CA LEU A 347 -14.99 2.91 4.12
C LEU A 347 -15.50 2.12 5.33
N GLY A 348 -16.82 2.04 5.51
CA GLY A 348 -17.43 1.19 6.54
C GLY A 348 -16.98 -0.28 6.44
N LEU A 349 -17.07 -0.84 5.23
CA LEU A 349 -16.66 -2.22 4.98
C LEU A 349 -15.14 -2.38 5.18
N LEU A 350 -14.33 -1.46 4.68
CA LEU A 350 -12.87 -1.63 4.72
C LEU A 350 -12.27 -1.35 6.11
N TRP A 351 -12.70 -0.28 6.78
CA TRP A 351 -12.06 0.15 8.02
C TRP A 351 -12.68 -0.50 9.24
N PHE A 352 -14.00 -0.64 9.23
CA PHE A 352 -14.77 -1.08 10.40
C PHE A 352 -15.29 -2.50 10.28
N LYS A 353 -15.15 -3.10 9.10
CA LYS A 353 -15.73 -4.40 8.77
C LYS A 353 -17.25 -4.47 8.89
N ARG A 354 -17.94 -3.33 8.72
CA ARG A 354 -19.40 -3.22 8.89
C ARG A 354 -20.03 -2.46 7.74
N LEU A 355 -21.20 -2.92 7.31
CA LEU A 355 -22.06 -2.11 6.45
C LEU A 355 -22.83 -1.11 7.32
N LEU A 356 -22.34 0.12 7.43
CA LEU A 356 -22.93 1.16 8.27
C LEU A 356 -24.34 1.56 7.79
N PRO A 357 -25.19 2.17 8.65
CA PRO A 357 -26.44 2.79 8.21
C PRO A 357 -26.23 3.92 7.19
N VAL A 358 -27.22 4.19 6.33
CA VAL A 358 -27.10 5.18 5.23
C VAL A 358 -26.68 6.57 5.74
N TYR A 359 -27.28 7.06 6.82
CA TYR A 359 -26.92 8.37 7.38
C TYR A 359 -25.46 8.42 7.87
N ALA A 360 -24.93 7.31 8.38
CA ALA A 360 -23.54 7.23 8.83
C ALA A 360 -22.57 7.24 7.65
N ARG A 361 -22.92 6.57 6.54
CA ARG A 361 -22.14 6.62 5.29
C ARG A 361 -22.08 8.04 4.73
N HIS A 362 -23.23 8.70 4.64
CA HIS A 362 -23.32 10.09 4.17
C HIS A 362 -22.58 11.05 5.10
N PHE A 363 -22.62 10.84 6.42
CA PHE A 363 -21.84 11.63 7.36
C PHE A 363 -20.33 11.50 7.11
N ILE A 364 -19.83 10.28 6.90
CA ILE A 364 -18.41 10.05 6.57
C ILE A 364 -18.02 10.79 5.29
N GLU A 365 -18.83 10.71 4.24
CA GLU A 365 -18.59 11.43 2.98
C GLU A 365 -18.60 12.95 3.18
N MET A 366 -19.53 13.46 3.98
CA MET A 366 -19.60 14.88 4.34
C MET A 366 -18.36 15.35 5.11
N VAL A 367 -17.86 14.54 6.04
CA VAL A 367 -16.60 14.82 6.74
C VAL A 367 -15.44 14.92 5.76
N LEU A 368 -15.32 13.98 4.81
CA LEU A 368 -14.28 14.03 3.78
C LEU A 368 -14.36 15.29 2.91
N MET A 369 -15.56 15.74 2.56
CA MET A 369 -15.76 16.99 1.80
C MET A 369 -15.33 18.22 2.60
N VAL A 370 -15.70 18.29 3.88
CA VAL A 370 -15.42 19.44 4.75
C VAL A 370 -13.92 19.61 5.03
N ILE A 371 -13.17 18.50 5.12
CA ILE A 371 -11.74 18.51 5.40
C ILE A 371 -10.87 18.33 4.15
N ALA A 372 -11.47 18.35 2.96
CA ALA A 372 -10.77 18.10 1.70
C ALA A 372 -9.57 19.03 1.51
N ASP A 373 -9.76 20.33 1.75
CA ASP A 373 -8.69 21.34 1.68
C ASP A 373 -8.91 22.53 2.64
N HIS A 374 -7.85 23.31 2.91
CA HIS A 374 -7.89 24.52 3.75
C HIS A 374 -6.86 25.56 3.27
N GLY A 375 -6.55 25.53 1.97
CA GLY A 375 -5.65 26.45 1.32
C GLY A 375 -4.16 26.13 1.48
N PRO A 376 -3.32 26.85 0.73
CA PRO A 376 -1.91 26.50 0.52
C PRO A 376 -0.99 26.81 1.70
N ALA A 377 -1.48 27.55 2.70
CA ALA A 377 -0.67 28.07 3.81
C ALA A 377 -0.52 27.08 4.97
N VAL A 378 -1.31 26.01 5.01
CA VAL A 378 -1.17 24.98 6.04
C VAL A 378 0.04 24.09 5.76
N SER A 379 0.68 23.56 6.81
CA SER A 379 1.97 22.85 6.71
C SER A 379 2.00 21.78 5.61
N GLY A 380 0.97 20.92 5.54
CA GLY A 380 0.96 19.84 4.56
C GLY A 380 0.75 20.32 3.12
N ALA A 381 -0.11 21.31 2.91
CA ALA A 381 -0.33 21.87 1.58
C ALA A 381 0.94 22.58 1.09
N HIS A 382 1.58 23.37 1.97
CA HIS A 382 2.84 24.04 1.66
C HIS A 382 3.93 23.05 1.26
N ASN A 383 4.12 21.96 2.03
CA ASN A 383 5.12 20.94 1.71
C ASN A 383 4.84 20.22 0.38
N ALA A 384 3.57 19.91 0.10
CA ALA A 384 3.17 19.32 -1.18
C ALA A 384 3.47 20.27 -2.35
N ILE A 385 3.18 21.56 -2.19
CA ILE A 385 3.46 22.62 -3.18
C ILE A 385 4.97 22.77 -3.42
N VAL A 386 5.78 22.89 -2.36
CA VAL A 386 7.23 23.04 -2.48
C VAL A 386 7.84 21.83 -3.20
N SER A 387 7.38 20.63 -2.86
CA SER A 387 7.82 19.38 -3.50
C SER A 387 7.41 19.32 -4.98
N ALA A 388 6.18 19.73 -5.31
CA ALA A 388 5.70 19.79 -6.69
C ALA A 388 6.52 20.76 -7.55
N ARG A 389 6.85 21.94 -6.99
CA ARG A 389 7.70 22.98 -7.59
C ARG A 389 9.17 22.56 -7.75
N ALA A 390 9.62 21.59 -6.95
CA ALA A 390 10.92 20.94 -7.11
C ALA A 390 10.89 19.78 -8.13
N GLU A 391 9.89 19.77 -9.02
CA GLU A 391 9.67 18.78 -10.08
C GLU A 391 9.52 17.33 -9.59
N LYS A 392 9.14 17.13 -8.33
CA LYS A 392 8.79 15.79 -7.83
C LYS A 392 7.51 15.28 -8.49
N ASP A 393 7.33 13.97 -8.46
CA ASP A 393 6.10 13.30 -8.88
C ASP A 393 4.97 13.49 -7.86
N LEU A 394 3.75 13.12 -8.25
CA LEU A 394 2.54 13.25 -7.43
C LEU A 394 2.70 12.58 -6.07
N ILE A 395 3.17 11.34 -6.04
CA ILE A 395 3.23 10.54 -4.82
C ILE A 395 4.27 11.12 -3.87
N SER A 396 5.46 11.46 -4.37
CA SER A 396 6.49 12.13 -3.58
C SER A 396 5.97 13.45 -2.98
N SER A 397 5.24 14.24 -3.77
CA SER A 397 4.69 15.53 -3.32
C SER A 397 3.59 15.35 -2.28
N LEU A 398 2.66 14.42 -2.53
CA LEU A 398 1.59 14.07 -1.60
C LEU A 398 2.16 13.57 -0.27
N VAL A 399 3.11 12.62 -0.30
CA VAL A 399 3.75 12.06 0.90
C VAL A 399 4.48 13.16 1.69
N SER A 400 5.17 14.07 1.01
CA SER A 400 5.81 15.22 1.66
C SER A 400 4.82 16.08 2.45
N GLY A 401 3.61 16.28 1.92
CA GLY A 401 2.51 16.93 2.63
C GLY A 401 1.94 16.10 3.78
N ILE A 402 1.64 14.82 3.53
CA ILE A 402 1.08 13.89 4.52
C ILE A 402 2.00 13.73 5.74
N LEU A 403 3.32 13.69 5.54
CA LEU A 403 4.31 13.56 6.63
C LEU A 403 4.28 14.72 7.63
N THR A 404 3.59 15.82 7.32
CA THR A 404 3.37 16.92 8.28
C THR A 404 2.16 16.70 9.18
N ILE A 405 1.27 15.76 8.83
CA ILE A 405 0.07 15.45 9.62
C ILE A 405 0.49 14.70 10.89
N GLY A 406 0.08 15.24 12.03
CA GLY A 406 0.48 14.78 13.35
C GLY A 406 -0.03 15.72 14.45
N PRO A 407 0.61 15.79 15.62
CA PRO A 407 0.03 16.41 16.82
C PRO A 407 -0.28 17.91 16.67
N ARG A 408 0.46 18.63 15.81
CA ARG A 408 0.26 20.08 15.59
C ARG A 408 -0.55 20.42 14.35
N PHE A 409 -0.71 19.49 13.41
CA PHE A 409 -1.43 19.69 12.16
C PHE A 409 -2.26 18.43 11.87
N GLY A 410 -3.59 18.53 11.95
CA GLY A 410 -4.52 17.42 11.76
C GLY A 410 -4.82 16.59 13.01
N GLY A 411 -3.90 16.48 13.97
CA GLY A 411 -4.10 15.70 15.20
C GLY A 411 -5.13 16.25 16.19
N ALA A 412 -5.73 17.42 15.91
CA ALA A 412 -6.74 18.02 16.75
C ALA A 412 -8.04 17.20 16.81
N ILE A 413 -8.37 16.43 15.77
CA ILE A 413 -9.61 15.63 15.71
C ILE A 413 -9.54 14.47 16.71
N ASP A 414 -8.50 13.62 16.62
CA ASP A 414 -8.28 12.53 17.59
C ASP A 414 -8.17 13.06 19.03
N GLY A 415 -7.39 14.13 19.23
CA GLY A 415 -7.21 14.74 20.54
C GLY A 415 -8.52 15.26 21.14
N ALA A 416 -9.38 15.87 20.32
CA ALA A 416 -10.70 16.32 20.75
C ALA A 416 -11.62 15.14 21.07
N ALA A 417 -11.66 14.10 20.22
CA ALA A 417 -12.50 12.92 20.44
C ALA A 417 -12.17 12.26 21.78
N GLN A 418 -10.88 11.98 22.02
CA GLN A 418 -10.41 11.35 23.25
C GLN A 418 -10.68 12.24 24.48
N THR A 419 -10.42 13.54 24.39
CA THR A 419 -10.56 14.46 25.53
C THR A 419 -12.02 14.66 25.92
N PHE A 420 -12.90 14.91 24.95
CA PHE A 420 -14.32 15.08 25.21
C PHE A 420 -14.96 13.78 25.68
N ALA A 421 -14.67 12.64 25.02
CA ALA A 421 -15.18 11.34 25.44
C ALA A 421 -14.74 11.01 26.87
N TRP A 422 -13.46 11.17 27.21
CA TRP A 422 -12.96 10.96 28.57
C TRP A 422 -13.72 11.81 29.60
N ALA A 423 -13.90 13.11 29.34
CA ALA A 423 -14.54 14.02 30.28
C ALA A 423 -16.01 13.65 30.52
N HIS A 424 -16.74 13.38 29.43
CA HIS A 424 -18.13 12.95 29.48
C HIS A 424 -18.29 11.60 30.19
N ASP A 425 -17.47 10.62 29.83
CA ASP A 425 -17.56 9.26 30.36
C ASP A 425 -17.10 9.17 31.83
N SER A 426 -16.25 10.11 32.26
CA SER A 426 -15.88 10.28 33.68
C SER A 426 -16.98 10.99 34.51
N GLY A 427 -18.10 11.36 33.90
CA GLY A 427 -19.20 12.06 34.56
C GLY A 427 -18.88 13.50 34.96
N LEU A 428 -17.85 14.12 34.38
CA LEU A 428 -17.54 15.52 34.65
C LEU A 428 -18.60 16.40 34.01
N SER A 429 -19.19 17.34 34.75
CA SER A 429 -20.00 18.40 34.13
C SER A 429 -19.13 19.25 33.17
N PRO A 430 -19.72 19.92 32.16
CA PRO A 430 -19.00 20.83 31.27
C PRO A 430 -18.13 21.86 32.01
N HIS A 431 -18.64 22.39 33.13
CA HIS A 431 -17.89 23.34 33.97
C HIS A 431 -16.67 22.68 34.66
N GLN A 432 -16.84 21.50 35.25
CA GLN A 432 -15.74 20.77 35.88
C GLN A 432 -14.66 20.42 34.84
N PHE A 433 -15.05 20.01 33.64
CA PHE A 433 -14.11 19.73 32.56
C PHE A 433 -13.29 20.95 32.16
N VAL A 434 -13.93 22.12 31.97
CA VAL A 434 -13.23 23.37 31.63
C VAL A 434 -12.22 23.77 32.72
N GLU A 435 -12.59 23.67 34.00
CA GLU A 435 -11.67 23.99 35.10
C GLU A 435 -10.55 22.95 35.24
N GLU A 436 -10.82 21.66 35.02
CA GLU A 436 -9.80 20.61 35.04
C GLU A 436 -8.72 20.84 33.96
N MET A 437 -9.13 21.17 32.74
CA MET A 437 -8.19 21.48 31.65
C MET A 437 -7.34 22.71 31.95
N LYS A 438 -7.95 23.74 32.53
CA LYS A 438 -7.25 24.94 33.01
C LYS A 438 -6.26 24.63 34.13
N ASN A 439 -6.63 23.80 35.10
CA ASN A 439 -5.74 23.38 36.19
C ASN A 439 -4.52 22.58 35.69
N ARG A 440 -4.70 21.81 34.61
CA ARG A 440 -3.61 21.11 33.91
C ARG A 440 -2.74 22.02 33.04
N GLY A 441 -3.12 23.30 32.88
CA GLY A 441 -2.45 24.22 31.96
C GLY A 441 -2.59 23.82 30.49
N GLN A 442 -3.65 23.07 30.14
CA GLN A 442 -3.89 22.56 28.80
C GLN A 442 -5.07 23.28 28.16
N LEU A 443 -4.95 23.62 26.87
CA LEU A 443 -6.07 24.09 26.07
C LEU A 443 -6.97 22.90 25.72
N ILE A 444 -8.27 23.15 25.59
CA ILE A 444 -9.24 22.14 25.17
C ILE A 444 -9.09 21.91 23.65
N PRO A 445 -8.67 20.71 23.20
CA PRO A 445 -8.60 20.41 21.77
C PRO A 445 -9.98 20.53 21.14
N GLY A 446 -10.07 21.10 19.94
CA GLY A 446 -11.34 21.32 19.27
C GLY A 446 -12.09 22.60 19.68
N ILE A 447 -11.58 23.37 20.64
CA ILE A 447 -12.12 24.68 21.01
C ILE A 447 -11.19 25.80 20.53
N GLY A 448 -11.78 26.80 19.88
CA GLY A 448 -11.11 28.01 19.46
C GLY A 448 -10.93 28.14 17.96
N HIS A 449 -11.06 29.38 17.49
CA HIS A 449 -10.82 29.76 16.11
C HIS A 449 -10.11 31.13 16.04
N ARG A 450 -9.31 31.35 14.98
CA ARG A 450 -8.58 32.62 14.77
C ARG A 450 -9.50 33.81 14.41
N ILE A 451 -10.43 33.59 13.48
CA ILE A 451 -11.33 34.62 12.92
C ILE A 451 -12.80 34.44 13.31
N LYS A 452 -13.34 33.22 13.16
CA LYS A 452 -14.73 32.86 13.47
C LYS A 452 -15.05 33.00 14.96
N SER A 453 -16.32 33.29 15.24
CA SER A 453 -16.85 33.57 16.58
C SER A 453 -18.34 33.23 16.65
N VAL A 454 -18.94 33.35 17.83
CA VAL A 454 -20.39 33.18 18.01
C VAL A 454 -21.25 34.06 17.11
N HIS A 455 -20.76 35.24 16.70
CA HIS A 455 -21.47 36.16 15.79
C HIS A 455 -21.13 35.97 14.31
N ASN A 456 -20.06 35.22 14.01
CA ASN A 456 -19.62 34.88 12.66
C ASN A 456 -19.24 33.39 12.66
N PRO A 457 -20.23 32.48 12.58
CA PRO A 457 -20.00 31.06 12.75
C PRO A 457 -19.16 30.46 11.62
N ASP A 458 -18.47 29.37 11.93
CA ASP A 458 -17.86 28.52 10.91
C ASP A 458 -18.95 27.66 10.26
N MET A 459 -19.24 27.93 8.99
CA MET A 459 -20.30 27.21 8.27
C MET A 459 -20.05 25.71 8.18
N ARG A 460 -18.79 25.26 8.24
CA ARG A 460 -18.45 23.83 8.26
C ARG A 460 -18.97 23.16 9.54
N VAL A 461 -18.83 23.83 10.67
CA VAL A 461 -19.36 23.37 11.97
C VAL A 461 -20.88 23.32 11.91
N THR A 462 -21.52 24.36 11.35
CA THR A 462 -22.99 24.39 11.19
C THR A 462 -23.49 23.19 10.39
N ILE A 463 -22.89 22.90 9.23
CA ILE A 463 -23.26 21.78 8.36
C ILE A 463 -23.17 20.44 9.09
N ILE A 464 -22.02 20.16 9.74
CA ILE A 464 -21.79 18.90 10.47
C ILE A 464 -22.78 18.76 11.63
N LYS A 465 -22.94 19.83 12.41
CA LYS A 465 -23.81 19.85 13.60
C LYS A 465 -25.28 19.63 13.24
N GLU A 466 -25.79 20.35 12.25
CA GLU A 466 -27.18 20.22 11.80
C GLU A 466 -27.45 18.81 11.27
N TYR A 467 -26.55 18.27 10.45
CA TYR A 467 -26.69 16.92 9.94
C TYR A 467 -26.76 15.88 11.07
N ALA A 468 -25.82 15.93 12.02
CA ALA A 468 -25.79 15.01 13.16
C ALA A 468 -27.08 15.12 13.99
N LYS A 469 -27.50 16.34 14.31
CA LYS A 469 -28.72 16.61 15.08
C LYS A 469 -30.01 16.13 14.42
N THR A 470 -30.05 16.13 13.09
CA THR A 470 -31.23 15.70 12.34
C THR A 470 -31.28 14.18 12.14
N HIS A 471 -30.15 13.51 11.96
CA HIS A 471 -30.11 12.13 11.47
C HIS A 471 -29.60 11.10 12.48
N PHE A 472 -28.86 11.50 13.51
CA PHE A 472 -28.28 10.53 14.44
C PHE A 472 -29.30 10.10 15.49
N PRO A 473 -29.30 8.81 15.91
CA PRO A 473 -30.13 8.35 17.01
C PRO A 473 -29.81 9.05 18.33
N SER A 474 -28.54 9.38 18.57
CA SER A 474 -28.08 10.13 19.74
C SER A 474 -26.92 11.07 19.37
N THR A 475 -26.84 12.19 20.08
CA THR A 475 -25.79 13.21 19.94
C THR A 475 -25.29 13.69 21.31
N GLU A 476 -25.26 12.80 22.31
CA GLU A 476 -24.97 13.15 23.70
C GLU A 476 -23.62 13.85 23.87
N LEU A 477 -22.57 13.38 23.18
CA LEU A 477 -21.25 13.98 23.30
C LEU A 477 -21.18 15.33 22.57
N LEU A 478 -21.86 15.47 21.43
CA LEU A 478 -22.03 16.74 20.75
C LEU A 478 -22.80 17.74 21.62
N ASP A 479 -23.86 17.32 22.32
CA ASP A 479 -24.59 18.16 23.29
C ASP A 479 -23.68 18.63 24.41
N TYR A 480 -22.92 17.71 25.00
CA TYR A 480 -21.93 18.02 26.01
C TYR A 480 -20.90 19.05 25.50
N ALA A 481 -20.38 18.87 24.29
CA ALA A 481 -19.42 19.79 23.68
C ALA A 481 -20.01 21.18 23.41
N LEU A 482 -21.29 21.27 23.04
CA LEU A 482 -21.98 22.55 22.86
C LEU A 482 -22.21 23.27 24.19
N GLU A 483 -22.44 22.55 25.29
CA GLU A 483 -22.45 23.17 26.63
C GLU A 483 -21.06 23.68 27.04
N VAL A 484 -20.00 22.94 26.72
CA VAL A 484 -18.61 23.42 26.90
C VAL A 484 -18.35 24.68 26.08
N GLU A 485 -18.79 24.73 24.82
CA GLU A 485 -18.69 25.90 23.95
C GLU A 485 -19.36 27.13 24.56
N LYS A 486 -20.57 27.00 25.15
CA LYS A 486 -21.24 28.11 25.83
C LYS A 486 -20.35 28.69 26.93
N LEU A 487 -19.75 27.83 27.76
CA LEU A 487 -18.86 28.25 28.84
C LEU A 487 -17.59 28.94 28.34
N THR A 488 -16.97 28.42 27.28
CA THR A 488 -15.73 28.99 26.74
C THR A 488 -15.96 30.30 25.98
N THR A 489 -17.07 30.41 25.27
CA THR A 489 -17.43 31.63 24.52
C THR A 489 -17.80 32.81 25.42
N HIS A 490 -18.28 32.56 26.65
CA HIS A 490 -18.40 33.58 27.70
C HIS A 490 -17.04 34.19 28.10
N LYS A 491 -15.94 33.41 28.01
CA LYS A 491 -14.59 33.92 28.28
C LYS A 491 -14.05 34.74 27.09
N ARG A 492 -14.27 34.26 25.87
CA ARG A 492 -13.91 34.97 24.63
C ARG A 492 -14.75 34.44 23.47
N SER A 493 -15.34 35.35 22.69
CA SER A 493 -16.29 35.02 21.61
C SER A 493 -15.75 34.12 20.49
N THR A 494 -14.42 34.04 20.34
CA THR A 494 -13.74 33.19 19.35
C THR A 494 -13.41 31.78 19.88
N LEU A 495 -13.69 31.47 21.16
CA LEU A 495 -13.53 30.15 21.75
C LEU A 495 -14.73 29.24 21.46
N ILE A 496 -15.13 29.20 20.18
CA ILE A 496 -16.20 28.35 19.64
C ILE A 496 -15.72 26.92 19.45
N LEU A 497 -16.66 25.96 19.34
CA LEU A 497 -16.35 24.62 18.85
C LEU A 497 -15.92 24.71 17.39
N ASN A 498 -14.69 24.31 17.10
CA ASN A 498 -14.15 24.36 15.75
C ASN A 498 -14.54 23.09 14.96
N VAL A 499 -14.22 23.08 13.66
CA VAL A 499 -14.58 21.96 12.79
C VAL A 499 -13.94 20.64 13.22
N ASP A 500 -12.71 20.66 13.74
CA ASP A 500 -12.01 19.47 14.20
C ASP A 500 -12.72 18.86 15.42
N GLY A 501 -13.07 19.71 16.40
CA GLY A 501 -13.81 19.31 17.59
C GLY A 501 -15.23 18.83 17.26
N CYS A 502 -15.92 19.50 16.34
CA CYS A 502 -17.27 19.13 15.93
C CYS A 502 -17.31 17.76 15.21
N ILE A 503 -16.38 17.53 14.28
CA ILE A 503 -16.21 16.22 13.62
C ILE A 503 -15.89 15.16 14.66
N ALA A 504 -14.96 15.45 15.57
CA ALA A 504 -14.52 14.50 16.58
C ALA A 504 -15.68 13.99 17.46
N VAL A 505 -16.42 14.89 18.09
CA VAL A 505 -17.50 14.50 19.01
C VAL A 505 -18.68 13.87 18.27
N ALA A 506 -19.03 14.38 17.08
CA ALA A 506 -20.09 13.80 16.26
C ALA A 506 -19.71 12.39 15.76
N PHE A 507 -18.45 12.16 15.41
CA PHE A 507 -18.02 10.83 14.98
C PHE A 507 -18.04 9.82 16.13
N VAL A 508 -17.66 10.24 17.35
CA VAL A 508 -17.81 9.39 18.55
C VAL A 508 -19.28 9.06 18.80
N ASP A 509 -20.18 10.04 18.71
CA ASP A 509 -21.63 9.80 18.81
C ASP A 509 -22.11 8.82 17.75
N LEU A 510 -21.70 9.01 16.47
CA LEU A 510 -22.03 8.10 15.38
C LEU A 510 -21.60 6.67 15.70
N MET A 511 -20.36 6.46 16.12
CA MET A 511 -19.84 5.12 16.42
C MET A 511 -20.62 4.49 17.58
N ARG A 512 -20.96 5.26 18.62
CA ARG A 512 -21.66 4.78 19.81
C ARG A 512 -23.16 4.56 19.60
N SER A 513 -23.79 5.28 18.65
CA SER A 513 -25.25 5.28 18.48
C SER A 513 -25.74 4.59 17.21
N CYS A 514 -24.87 4.22 16.27
CA CYS A 514 -25.30 3.67 14.97
C CYS A 514 -25.65 2.19 14.96
N GLU A 515 -25.69 1.54 16.13
CA GLU A 515 -25.99 0.11 16.34
C GLU A 515 -25.03 -0.87 15.63
N ALA A 516 -24.06 -0.38 14.85
CA ALA A 516 -23.06 -1.20 14.17
C ALA A 516 -21.90 -1.62 15.07
N PHE A 517 -21.76 -1.00 16.24
CA PHE A 517 -20.65 -1.20 17.17
C PHE A 517 -21.17 -1.35 18.60
N THR A 518 -20.49 -2.21 19.36
CA THR A 518 -20.50 -2.14 20.82
C THR A 518 -19.75 -0.89 21.30
N ARG A 519 -19.95 -0.52 22.56
CA ARG A 519 -19.26 0.64 23.15
C ARG A 519 -17.74 0.42 23.15
N GLU A 520 -17.32 -0.80 23.46
CA GLU A 520 -15.92 -1.20 23.49
C GLU A 520 -15.27 -1.11 22.11
N GLU A 521 -15.94 -1.63 21.06
CA GLU A 521 -15.46 -1.51 19.67
C GLU A 521 -15.36 -0.03 19.24
N ALA A 522 -16.38 0.78 19.55
CA ALA A 522 -16.39 2.21 19.21
C ALA A 522 -15.20 2.94 19.85
N ASP A 523 -14.96 2.71 21.14
CA ASP A 523 -13.87 3.34 21.88
C ASP A 523 -12.50 2.83 21.41
N GLU A 524 -12.38 1.55 21.03
CA GLU A 524 -11.16 1.01 20.41
C GLU A 524 -10.82 1.72 19.10
N TYR A 525 -11.79 1.89 18.19
CA TYR A 525 -11.57 2.58 16.91
C TYR A 525 -11.09 4.03 17.08
N VAL A 526 -11.65 4.74 18.06
CA VAL A 526 -11.23 6.10 18.41
C VAL A 526 -9.79 6.10 18.96
N ASN A 527 -9.43 5.12 19.78
CA ASN A 527 -8.11 5.01 20.40
C ASN A 527 -6.99 4.62 19.41
N ILE A 528 -7.29 3.78 18.41
CA ILE A 528 -6.31 3.42 17.37
C ILE A 528 -6.13 4.50 16.29
N GLY A 529 -6.87 5.61 16.39
CA GLY A 529 -6.71 6.80 15.56
C GLY A 529 -7.45 6.76 14.21
N CYS A 530 -8.67 6.22 14.19
CA CYS A 530 -9.48 6.20 12.98
C CYS A 530 -9.78 7.61 12.43
N LEU A 531 -9.90 8.64 13.27
CA LEU A 531 -10.20 10.01 12.83
C LEU A 531 -8.97 10.67 12.19
N ASN A 532 -7.77 10.39 12.69
CA ASN A 532 -6.54 10.71 11.98
C ASN A 532 -6.52 10.10 10.57
N GLY A 533 -6.96 8.84 10.43
CA GLY A 533 -7.16 8.20 9.13
C GLY A 533 -8.10 8.99 8.22
N LEU A 534 -9.27 9.41 8.72
CA LEU A 534 -10.22 10.24 7.97
C LEU A 534 -9.61 11.58 7.55
N PHE A 535 -8.88 12.24 8.45
CA PHE A 535 -8.21 13.50 8.14
C PHE A 535 -7.17 13.35 7.04
N VAL A 536 -6.32 12.33 7.13
CA VAL A 536 -5.33 12.02 6.09
C VAL A 536 -6.02 11.75 4.75
N LEU A 537 -7.09 10.95 4.75
CA LEU A 537 -7.84 10.59 3.56
C LEU A 537 -8.46 11.83 2.88
N GLY A 538 -9.21 12.63 3.64
CA GLY A 538 -9.84 13.83 3.12
C GLY A 538 -8.81 14.85 2.66
N ARG A 539 -7.78 15.13 3.48
CA ARG A 539 -6.75 16.13 3.16
C ARG A 539 -5.91 15.77 1.93
N SER A 540 -5.77 14.49 1.63
CA SER A 540 -5.08 14.03 0.43
C SER A 540 -5.72 14.59 -0.84
N ILE A 541 -7.05 14.78 -0.86
CA ILE A 541 -7.77 15.40 -1.99
C ILE A 541 -7.21 16.79 -2.29
N GLY A 542 -7.10 17.65 -1.27
CA GLY A 542 -6.55 19.01 -1.42
C GLY A 542 -5.08 19.02 -1.79
N PHE A 543 -4.26 18.15 -1.20
CA PHE A 543 -2.83 18.07 -1.51
C PHE A 543 -2.56 17.68 -2.96
N ILE A 544 -3.36 16.75 -3.50
CA ILE A 544 -3.29 16.38 -4.91
C ILE A 544 -3.77 17.54 -5.79
N GLY A 545 -4.86 18.21 -5.41
CA GLY A 545 -5.32 19.43 -6.08
C GLY A 545 -4.21 20.49 -6.17
N HIS A 546 -3.48 20.73 -5.08
CA HIS A 546 -2.35 21.63 -5.06
C HIS A 546 -1.19 21.16 -5.95
N PHE A 547 -0.86 19.86 -5.96
CA PHE A 547 0.16 19.33 -6.87
C PHE A 547 -0.21 19.59 -8.34
N ILE A 548 -1.44 19.25 -8.74
CA ILE A 548 -1.94 19.43 -10.10
C ILE A 548 -1.92 20.92 -10.47
N ASP A 549 -2.35 21.78 -9.55
CA ASP A 549 -2.36 23.23 -9.73
C ASP A 549 -0.94 23.78 -9.98
N GLN A 550 0.05 23.37 -9.17
CA GLN A 550 1.44 23.83 -9.36
C GLN A 550 2.03 23.37 -10.70
N LYS A 551 1.72 22.13 -11.12
CA LYS A 551 2.15 21.63 -12.44
C LYS A 551 1.49 22.42 -13.56
N ARG A 552 0.19 22.70 -13.46
CA ARG A 552 -0.58 23.47 -14.46
C ARG A 552 -0.05 24.89 -14.60
N LEU A 553 0.24 25.53 -13.47
CA LEU A 553 0.79 26.88 -13.40
C LEU A 553 2.27 26.96 -13.82
N LYS A 554 2.92 25.84 -14.15
CA LYS A 554 4.33 25.75 -14.56
C LYS A 554 5.26 26.49 -13.59
N GLN A 555 4.99 26.35 -12.29
CA GLN A 555 5.73 27.07 -11.25
C GLN A 555 7.16 26.54 -11.13
N GLY A 556 8.14 27.44 -11.17
CA GLY A 556 9.56 27.10 -11.01
C GLY A 556 9.93 26.76 -9.56
N LEU A 557 11.18 26.32 -9.37
CA LEU A 557 11.73 25.93 -8.08
C LEU A 557 11.51 27.00 -7.00
N TYR A 558 11.11 26.55 -5.80
CA TYR A 558 10.98 27.43 -4.63
C TYR A 558 12.29 27.47 -3.84
N ARG A 559 12.70 28.68 -3.44
CA ARG A 559 13.76 28.93 -2.46
C ARG A 559 13.22 29.93 -1.44
N HIS A 560 13.36 29.59 -0.16
CA HIS A 560 12.87 30.45 0.91
C HIS A 560 13.68 31.77 0.97
N PRO A 561 13.04 32.94 1.11
CA PRO A 561 13.73 34.22 1.22
C PRO A 561 14.66 34.30 2.43
N TRP A 562 15.81 34.96 2.29
CA TRP A 562 16.79 35.07 3.36
C TRP A 562 16.39 36.05 4.47
N ASP A 563 15.58 37.05 4.15
CA ASP A 563 15.03 38.04 5.07
C ASP A 563 13.97 37.45 6.03
N ASP A 564 13.45 36.25 5.74
CA ASP A 564 12.57 35.47 6.62
C ASP A 564 13.34 34.46 7.50
N ILE A 565 14.69 34.44 7.43
CA ILE A 565 15.55 33.53 8.19
C ILE A 565 16.45 34.32 9.15
N ALA A 566 16.30 34.06 10.45
CA ALA A 566 17.21 34.57 11.47
C ALA A 566 18.48 33.70 11.56
N TYR A 567 19.58 34.14 10.92
CA TYR A 567 20.88 33.47 10.99
C TYR A 567 21.63 33.82 12.29
N MET A 568 21.49 32.97 13.31
CA MET A 568 22.21 33.10 14.59
C MET A 568 23.49 32.26 14.60
N VAL A 569 24.50 32.68 13.84
CA VAL A 569 25.79 31.96 13.73
C VAL A 569 26.62 32.19 15.00
N PRO A 570 27.18 31.13 15.64
CA PRO A 570 28.07 31.29 16.80
C PRO A 570 29.32 32.13 16.46
N SER A 571 29.76 32.96 17.40
CA SER A 571 30.89 33.89 17.25
C SER A 571 32.19 33.24 16.76
N ASP A 572 32.39 31.96 17.07
CA ASP A 572 33.66 31.27 16.83
C ASP A 572 33.81 30.75 15.38
N VAL A 573 32.76 30.91 14.55
CA VAL A 573 32.72 30.41 13.16
C VAL A 573 33.00 31.52 12.13
N GLN A 574 33.17 32.78 12.55
CA GLN A 574 33.55 33.93 11.68
C GLN A 574 35.03 33.92 11.21
N ARG A 575 35.65 32.74 11.01
CA ARG A 575 37.09 32.61 10.69
C ARG A 575 37.42 32.10 9.29
N TYR A 576 36.49 32.17 8.35
CA TYR A 576 36.79 31.92 6.94
C TYR A 576 36.17 33.04 6.07
N GLU A 577 36.80 34.21 6.11
CA GLU A 577 36.75 35.19 5.01
C GLU A 577 37.97 34.99 4.10
#